data_AF-A0A0A1I0D3-F1
#
_entry.id   AF-A0A0A1I0D3-F1
#
_cell.length_a   1.000
_cell.length_b   1.000
_cell.length_c   1.000
_cell.angle_alpha   90.00
_cell.angle_beta   90.00
_cell.angle_gamma   90.00
#
_symmetry.space_group_name_H-M   'P 1'
#
loop_
_entity.id
_entity.type
_entity.pdbx_description
1 polymer ?
#
loop_
_entity_poly.entity_id
_entity_poly.type
_entity_poly.pdbx_seq_one_letter_code
_entity_poly.pdbx_strand_id
1 'polypeptide(L)'
;MKRFVSVLALSGVTALAGCVAPTPRPNDPYYAPVLPRTPLPAAANNGSIYQAGFEQNLYSDRKAFRVGDIITITLNERTQASKNANSQLDKTSKTSVGLTSLFGSSLTTNNPIGGNDLSLNAGYGSDRATKGDSKSGQSNSLTGSITVTVADVLPNGIIVVRGEKWLTLNTGDELVRIAGMVRADDIATDNTVSSTRVADARITYSGTGAFADASQPGWFDRFFLSPKFPF
;
A
#
# COMPACT_ATOMS: atom_id res chain seq x y z
N MET A 1 -39.16 8.18 -22.13
CA MET A 1 -38.32 8.92 -21.15
C MET A 1 -38.02 8.09 -19.90
N LYS A 2 -39.00 7.46 -19.22
CA LYS A 2 -38.76 6.63 -18.02
C LYS A 2 -37.72 5.51 -18.19
N ARG A 3 -37.70 4.82 -19.34
CA ARG A 3 -36.73 3.75 -19.64
C ARG A 3 -35.29 4.23 -19.85
N PHE A 4 -35.10 5.44 -20.38
CA PHE A 4 -33.78 6.03 -20.58
C PHE A 4 -33.14 6.47 -19.25
N VAL A 5 -33.95 7.00 -18.34
CA VAL A 5 -33.52 7.35 -16.97
C VAL A 5 -33.11 6.10 -16.18
N SER A 6 -33.85 4.99 -16.33
CA SER A 6 -33.49 3.72 -15.70
C SER A 6 -32.18 3.13 -16.23
N VAL A 7 -31.91 3.24 -17.54
CA VAL A 7 -30.65 2.75 -18.15
C VAL A 7 -29.45 3.61 -17.74
N LEU A 8 -29.64 4.93 -17.63
CA LEU A 8 -28.58 5.84 -17.18
C LEU A 8 -28.23 5.62 -15.70
N ALA A 9 -29.24 5.35 -14.85
CA ALA A 9 -29.04 5.00 -13.45
C ALA A 9 -28.31 3.65 -13.29
N LEU A 10 -28.61 2.67 -14.13
CA LEU A 10 -27.95 1.35 -14.10
C LEU A 10 -26.50 1.43 -14.59
N SER A 11 -26.22 2.27 -15.60
CA SER A 11 -24.87 2.53 -16.10
C SER A 11 -23.98 3.26 -15.08
N GLY A 12 -24.58 4.08 -14.20
CA GLY A 12 -23.88 4.73 -13.10
C GLY A 12 -23.38 3.73 -12.06
N VAL A 13 -24.18 2.71 -11.72
CA VAL A 13 -23.83 1.67 -10.74
C VAL A 13 -22.64 0.82 -11.21
N THR A 14 -22.55 0.53 -12.52
CA THR A 14 -21.40 -0.21 -13.08
C THR A 14 -20.10 0.58 -13.10
N ALA A 15 -20.16 1.91 -13.08
CA ALA A 15 -18.98 2.77 -13.03
C ALA A 15 -18.40 2.94 -11.60
N LEU A 16 -19.13 2.50 -10.56
CA LEU A 16 -18.66 2.48 -9.17
C LEU A 16 -17.88 1.20 -8.79
N ALA A 17 -17.53 0.34 -9.76
CA ALA A 17 -16.51 -0.68 -9.54
C ALA A 17 -15.12 -0.01 -9.42
N GLY A 18 -14.91 0.68 -8.30
CA GLY A 18 -13.63 1.28 -7.96
C GLY A 18 -12.59 0.19 -7.80
N CYS A 19 -11.40 0.42 -8.38
CA CYS A 19 -10.24 -0.43 -8.17
C CYS A 19 -9.90 -0.49 -6.68
N VAL A 20 -10.34 -1.55 -6.01
CA VAL A 20 -9.82 -1.94 -4.70
C VAL A 20 -8.42 -2.47 -4.95
N ALA A 21 -7.42 -1.90 -4.27
CA ALA A 21 -6.05 -2.40 -4.35
C ALA A 21 -6.05 -3.88 -3.95
N PRO A 22 -5.44 -4.78 -4.77
CA PRO A 22 -5.45 -6.20 -4.46
C PRO A 22 -4.74 -6.44 -3.14
N THR A 23 -5.35 -7.26 -2.28
CA THR A 23 -4.72 -7.70 -1.04
C THR A 23 -3.46 -8.52 -1.37
N PRO A 24 -2.38 -8.41 -0.57
CA PRO A 24 -1.20 -9.24 -0.74
C PRO A 24 -1.60 -10.72 -0.72
N ARG A 25 -1.08 -11.49 -1.68
CA ARG A 25 -1.33 -12.93 -1.79
C ARG A 25 -0.09 -13.71 -1.38
N PRO A 26 -0.25 -14.88 -0.73
CA PRO A 26 0.85 -15.81 -0.50
C PRO A 26 1.58 -16.21 -1.79
N ASN A 27 2.89 -16.45 -1.67
CA ASN A 27 3.78 -16.95 -2.71
C ASN A 27 4.10 -15.93 -3.82
N ASP A 28 4.55 -14.73 -3.45
CA ASP A 28 5.11 -13.79 -4.41
C ASP A 28 6.47 -14.34 -4.93
N PRO A 29 6.64 -14.60 -6.25
CA PRO A 29 7.88 -15.12 -6.81
C PRO A 29 9.11 -14.26 -6.51
N TYR A 30 8.93 -12.96 -6.25
CA TYR A 30 10.03 -12.06 -5.93
C TYR A 30 10.63 -12.30 -4.54
N TYR A 31 9.82 -12.79 -3.58
CA TYR A 31 10.22 -13.05 -2.19
C TYR A 31 10.47 -14.54 -1.91
N ALA A 32 10.30 -15.40 -2.90
CA ALA A 32 10.55 -16.82 -2.77
C ALA A 32 12.02 -17.10 -2.39
N PRO A 33 12.28 -18.06 -1.49
CA PRO A 33 13.64 -18.47 -1.14
C PRO A 33 14.45 -18.85 -2.38
N VAL A 34 15.60 -18.19 -2.56
CA VAL A 34 16.53 -18.58 -3.62
C VAL A 34 17.27 -19.82 -3.14
N LEU A 35 17.07 -20.95 -3.82
CA LEU A 35 17.85 -22.14 -3.55
C LEU A 35 19.32 -21.84 -3.89
N PRO A 36 20.28 -22.30 -3.06
CA PRO A 36 21.68 -22.17 -3.42
C PRO A 36 21.86 -22.79 -4.80
N ARG A 37 22.51 -22.06 -5.71
CA ARG A 37 22.93 -22.65 -6.98
C ARG A 37 23.83 -23.81 -6.58
N THR A 38 23.32 -25.05 -6.61
CA THR A 38 24.16 -26.23 -6.50
C THR A 38 25.25 -26.00 -7.54
N PRO A 39 26.50 -25.78 -7.14
CA PRO A 39 27.56 -25.66 -8.13
C PRO A 39 27.49 -26.99 -8.86
N LEU A 40 27.16 -26.95 -10.16
CA LEU A 40 27.42 -28.09 -11.02
C LEU A 40 28.85 -28.50 -10.69
N PRO A 41 29.12 -29.76 -10.27
CA PRO A 41 30.46 -30.15 -9.89
C PRO A 41 31.40 -29.66 -10.99
N ALA A 42 32.31 -28.75 -10.63
CA ALA A 42 33.26 -28.20 -11.57
C ALA A 42 33.89 -29.39 -12.28
N ALA A 43 33.92 -29.35 -13.62
CA ALA A 43 34.44 -30.44 -14.44
C ALA A 43 35.69 -31.00 -13.77
N ALA A 44 35.68 -32.29 -13.45
CA ALA A 44 36.66 -32.93 -12.61
C ALA A 44 38.07 -32.52 -13.05
N ASN A 45 38.72 -31.67 -12.26
CA ASN A 45 40.08 -31.27 -12.57
C ASN A 45 40.98 -32.44 -12.16
N ASN A 46 41.58 -33.09 -13.16
CA ASN A 46 42.09 -34.45 -13.13
C ASN A 46 43.41 -34.61 -12.34
N GLY A 47 43.50 -34.02 -11.13
CA GLY A 47 44.67 -34.09 -10.26
C GLY A 47 44.75 -33.09 -9.10
N SER A 48 43.82 -32.15 -8.95
CA SER A 48 43.84 -31.18 -7.83
C SER A 48 42.70 -31.41 -6.84
N ILE A 49 43.02 -31.56 -5.56
CA ILE A 49 42.03 -31.63 -4.46
C ILE A 49 41.39 -30.25 -4.19
N TYR A 50 42.09 -29.17 -4.53
CA TYR A 50 41.59 -27.81 -4.34
C TYR A 50 40.54 -27.44 -5.39
N GLN A 51 39.37 -27.00 -4.94
CA GLN A 51 38.29 -26.53 -5.79
C GLN A 51 37.88 -25.10 -5.38
N ALA A 52 38.14 -24.14 -6.27
CA ALA A 52 37.78 -22.74 -6.07
C ALA A 52 36.26 -22.60 -5.83
N GLY A 53 35.87 -21.84 -4.80
CA GLY A 53 34.47 -21.66 -4.37
C GLY A 53 33.95 -22.67 -3.33
N PHE A 54 34.68 -23.76 -3.07
CA PHE A 54 34.41 -24.70 -1.97
C PHE A 54 35.40 -24.54 -0.80
N GLU A 55 36.02 -23.37 -0.71
CA GLU A 55 36.95 -23.02 0.35
C GLU A 55 36.22 -23.10 1.71
N GLN A 56 36.64 -24.06 2.54
CA GLN A 56 36.29 -24.10 3.95
C GLN A 56 37.36 -23.34 4.70
N ASN A 57 37.03 -22.12 5.12
CA ASN A 57 37.93 -21.34 5.95
C ASN A 57 37.88 -21.88 7.38
N LEU A 58 38.98 -22.47 7.85
CA LEU A 58 39.10 -23.04 9.19
C LEU A 58 39.31 -21.97 10.28
N TYR A 59 39.59 -20.72 9.89
CA TYR A 59 39.95 -19.63 10.79
C TYR A 59 39.02 -18.41 10.71
N SER A 60 38.10 -18.34 9.73
CA SER A 60 37.09 -17.28 9.69
C SER A 60 35.76 -17.76 10.20
N ASP A 61 35.08 -16.89 10.94
CA ASP A 61 33.68 -17.10 11.32
C ASP A 61 32.82 -17.37 10.07
N ARG A 62 32.01 -18.43 10.15
CA ARG A 62 31.11 -18.83 9.07
C ARG A 62 29.93 -17.88 9.01
N LYS A 63 30.12 -16.74 8.35
CA LYS A 63 29.03 -15.78 8.06
C LYS A 63 28.25 -16.20 6.82
N ALA A 64 26.96 -15.91 6.83
CA ALA A 64 26.04 -16.09 5.71
C ALA A 64 26.24 -14.97 4.68
N PHE A 65 26.96 -15.25 3.59
CA PHE A 65 27.17 -14.27 2.52
C PHE A 65 27.07 -14.87 1.11
N ARG A 66 26.77 -16.17 0.98
CA ARG A 66 26.60 -16.85 -0.31
C ARG A 66 25.13 -16.85 -0.70
N VAL A 67 24.86 -16.91 -2.01
CA VAL A 67 23.49 -17.04 -2.53
C VAL A 67 22.83 -18.31 -1.97
N GLY A 68 21.64 -18.14 -1.41
CA GLY A 68 20.90 -19.19 -0.71
C GLY A 68 21.24 -19.35 0.78
N ASP A 69 22.19 -18.59 1.33
CA ASP A 69 22.38 -18.53 2.78
C ASP A 69 21.20 -17.80 3.45
N ILE A 70 20.98 -18.12 4.73
CA ILE A 70 19.94 -17.54 5.55
C ILE A 70 20.51 -16.47 6.50
N ILE A 71 19.84 -15.33 6.59
CA ILE A 71 20.20 -14.22 7.46
C ILE A 71 18.97 -13.86 8.29
N THR A 72 19.15 -13.62 9.58
CA THR A 72 18.06 -13.17 10.46
C THR A 72 18.14 -11.66 10.63
N ILE A 73 17.13 -10.94 10.15
CA ILE A 73 17.03 -9.50 10.32
C ILE A 73 16.22 -9.19 11.56
N THR A 74 16.81 -8.46 12.50
CA THR A 74 16.12 -7.95 13.69
C THR A 74 15.45 -6.62 13.35
N LEU A 75 14.12 -6.59 13.49
CA LEU A 75 13.28 -5.45 13.16
C LEU A 75 13.09 -4.59 14.41
N ASN A 76 13.50 -3.33 14.32
CA ASN A 76 13.18 -2.29 15.30
C ASN A 76 12.81 -1.01 14.54
N GLU A 77 11.57 -0.97 14.07
CA GLU A 77 11.06 0.13 13.26
C GLU A 77 10.09 0.98 14.05
N ARG A 78 10.34 2.30 14.06
CA ARG A 78 9.45 3.28 14.69
C ARG A 78 9.25 4.44 13.73
N THR A 79 8.05 4.55 13.18
CA THR A 79 7.68 5.66 12.30
C THR A 79 6.66 6.55 13.01
N GLN A 80 6.98 7.83 13.11
CA GLN A 80 6.05 8.86 13.55
C GLN A 80 5.81 9.80 12.37
N ALA A 81 4.64 9.71 11.77
CA ALA A 81 4.23 10.58 10.69
C ALA A 81 3.14 11.53 11.21
N SER A 82 3.46 12.81 11.33
CA SER A 82 2.46 13.85 11.56
C SER A 82 2.20 14.58 10.24
N LYS A 83 0.95 14.54 9.79
CA LYS A 83 0.48 15.35 8.66
C LYS A 83 -0.34 16.50 9.22
N ASN A 84 0.19 17.71 9.09
CA ASN A 84 -0.56 18.94 9.30
C ASN A 84 -0.97 19.47 7.93
N ALA A 85 -2.24 19.32 7.58
CA ALA A 85 -2.83 19.92 6.40
C ALA A 85 -3.74 21.06 6.86
N ASN A 86 -3.31 22.30 6.65
CA ASN A 86 -4.14 23.47 6.86
C ASN A 86 -4.76 23.83 5.49
N SER A 87 -6.06 23.57 5.32
CA SER A 87 -6.77 23.98 4.11
C SER A 87 -7.71 25.14 4.44
N GLN A 88 -7.39 26.33 3.93
CA GLN A 88 -8.31 27.45 3.90
C GLN A 88 -9.02 27.42 2.55
N LEU A 89 -10.28 27.00 2.56
CA LEU A 89 -11.15 26.99 1.38
C LEU A 89 -12.20 28.10 1.54
N ASP A 90 -11.93 29.23 0.91
CA ASP A 90 -12.85 30.36 0.77
C ASP A 90 -13.60 30.21 -0.57
N LYS A 91 -14.75 29.51 -0.54
CA LYS A 91 -15.55 29.24 -1.75
C LYS A 91 -16.85 30.04 -1.70
N THR A 92 -16.86 31.24 -2.28
CA THR A 92 -18.10 31.99 -2.54
C THR A 92 -18.76 31.44 -3.80
N SER A 93 -19.77 30.59 -3.65
CA SER A 93 -20.59 30.10 -4.77
C SER A 93 -21.93 30.82 -4.78
N LYS A 94 -22.08 31.84 -5.63
CA LYS A 94 -23.40 32.37 -6.02
C LYS A 94 -23.86 31.61 -7.26
N THR A 95 -24.63 30.54 -7.06
CA THR A 95 -25.30 29.86 -8.19
C THR A 95 -26.81 30.10 -8.07
N SER A 96 -27.37 30.90 -8.98
CA SER A 96 -28.81 31.01 -9.11
C SER A 96 -29.29 29.88 -10.00
N VAL A 97 -29.57 28.72 -9.41
CA VAL A 97 -30.31 27.66 -10.11
C VAL A 97 -31.77 28.11 -10.18
N GLY A 98 -32.09 28.85 -11.24
CA GLY A 98 -33.47 28.98 -11.67
C GLY A 98 -33.96 27.59 -12.06
N LEU A 99 -34.86 27.00 -11.28
CA LEU A 99 -35.53 25.73 -11.59
C LEU A 99 -36.20 25.73 -12.97
N THR A 100 -36.34 26.91 -13.60
CA THR A 100 -36.86 27.13 -14.95
C THR A 100 -35.98 26.58 -16.07
N SER A 101 -34.67 26.31 -15.87
CA SER A 101 -33.80 25.86 -16.97
C SER A 101 -33.44 24.37 -16.95
N LEU A 102 -33.60 23.67 -15.81
CA LEU A 102 -33.20 22.25 -15.70
C LEU A 102 -34.06 21.28 -16.53
N PHE A 103 -35.24 21.71 -17.00
CA PHE A 103 -36.13 20.90 -17.81
C PHE A 103 -36.34 21.41 -19.24
N GLY A 104 -35.61 22.43 -19.70
CA GLY A 104 -35.65 22.87 -21.10
C GLY A 104 -37.02 23.33 -21.62
N SER A 105 -37.97 23.61 -20.73
CA SER A 105 -39.29 24.15 -21.06
C SER A 105 -39.75 25.03 -19.91
N SER A 106 -40.18 26.25 -20.23
CA SER A 106 -40.91 27.12 -19.29
C SER A 106 -42.09 26.34 -18.72
N LEU A 107 -42.03 25.98 -17.44
CA LEU A 107 -43.20 25.46 -16.71
C LEU A 107 -44.15 26.63 -16.46
N THR A 108 -44.78 27.12 -17.53
CA THR A 108 -46.04 27.87 -17.42
C THR A 108 -47.15 26.83 -17.34
N THR A 109 -47.21 26.12 -16.21
CA THR A 109 -48.34 25.24 -15.92
C THR A 109 -49.45 26.07 -15.32
N ASN A 110 -50.46 26.35 -16.13
CA ASN A 110 -51.71 26.97 -15.73
C ASN A 110 -52.28 26.20 -14.52
N ASN A 111 -52.43 26.89 -13.39
CA ASN A 111 -52.98 26.33 -12.15
C ASN A 111 -54.48 25.98 -12.36
N PRO A 112 -54.94 24.74 -12.13
CA PRO A 112 -56.36 24.43 -12.20
C PRO A 112 -57.19 24.96 -11.00
N ILE A 113 -56.57 25.65 -10.02
CA ILE A 113 -57.26 26.10 -8.79
C ILE A 113 -56.90 27.56 -8.41
N GLY A 114 -57.05 28.50 -9.35
CA GLY A 114 -57.02 29.94 -9.07
C GLY A 114 -55.87 30.69 -9.75
N GLY A 115 -56.22 31.77 -10.45
CA GLY A 115 -55.36 32.49 -11.40
C GLY A 115 -54.25 33.32 -10.76
N ASN A 116 -53.20 32.67 -10.27
CA ASN A 116 -51.91 33.30 -10.02
C ASN A 116 -50.76 32.37 -10.41
N ASP A 117 -49.76 32.92 -11.10
CA ASP A 117 -48.58 32.19 -11.58
C ASP A 117 -47.79 31.57 -10.40
N LEU A 118 -47.60 30.25 -10.43
CA LEU A 118 -46.80 29.55 -9.42
C LEU A 118 -45.31 29.62 -9.78
N SER A 119 -44.65 30.73 -9.46
CA SER A 119 -43.20 30.82 -9.54
C SER A 119 -42.57 30.14 -8.31
N LEU A 120 -42.12 28.89 -8.45
CA LEU A 120 -41.37 28.18 -7.41
C LEU A 120 -39.90 28.65 -7.42
N ASN A 121 -39.63 29.81 -6.82
CA ASN A 121 -38.27 30.36 -6.72
C ASN A 121 -37.59 29.81 -5.45
N ALA A 122 -36.97 28.63 -5.55
CA ALA A 122 -36.15 28.06 -4.50
C ALA A 122 -34.72 28.60 -4.62
N GLY A 123 -34.46 29.77 -4.02
CA GLY A 123 -33.12 30.31 -3.90
C GLY A 123 -32.35 29.63 -2.75
N TYR A 124 -31.33 28.84 -3.05
CA TYR A 124 -30.39 28.31 -2.07
C TYR A 124 -29.10 29.15 -2.10
N GLY A 125 -28.94 30.04 -1.11
CA GLY A 125 -27.68 30.75 -0.86
C GLY A 125 -26.94 30.06 0.28
N SER A 126 -25.72 29.57 0.03
CA SER A 126 -24.85 29.00 1.05
C SER A 126 -23.48 29.67 0.99
N ASP A 127 -23.21 30.57 1.94
CA ASP A 127 -21.87 31.06 2.21
C ASP A 127 -21.13 30.03 3.07
N ARG A 128 -20.18 29.31 2.47
CA ARG A 128 -19.39 28.29 3.18
C ARG A 128 -17.92 28.71 3.24
N ALA A 129 -17.56 29.37 4.35
CA ALA A 129 -16.17 29.55 4.74
C ALA A 129 -15.72 28.31 5.53
N THR A 130 -14.87 27.49 4.93
CA THR A 130 -14.31 26.30 5.59
C THR A 130 -12.86 26.55 5.96
N LYS A 131 -12.62 26.80 7.26
CA LYS A 131 -11.29 26.77 7.86
C LYS A 131 -11.11 25.39 8.50
N GLY A 132 -10.39 24.50 7.80
CA GLY A 132 -10.16 23.13 8.25
C GLY A 132 -8.69 22.92 8.61
N ASP A 133 -8.39 22.91 9.91
CA ASP A 133 -7.11 22.41 10.41
C ASP A 133 -7.19 20.88 10.51
N SER A 134 -6.63 20.17 9.53
CA SER A 134 -6.53 18.71 9.55
C SER A 134 -5.17 18.31 10.14
N LYS A 135 -5.16 17.90 11.41
CA LYS A 135 -4.01 17.27 12.06
C LYS A 135 -4.25 15.76 12.12
N SER A 136 -3.50 15.00 11.32
CA SER A 136 -3.49 13.54 11.37
C SER A 136 -2.14 13.09 11.89
N GLY A 137 -2.12 12.51 13.09
CA GLY A 137 -0.95 11.86 13.66
C GLY A 137 -1.05 10.36 13.46
N GLN A 138 -0.06 9.77 12.79
CA GLN A 138 0.07 8.33 12.60
C GLN A 138 1.35 7.87 13.30
N SER A 139 1.22 7.03 14.32
CA SER A 139 2.33 6.37 14.98
C SER A 139 2.29 4.87 14.71
N ASN A 140 3.38 4.31 14.19
CA ASN A 140 3.52 2.88 13.94
C ASN A 140 4.85 2.39 14.54
N SER A 141 4.79 1.26 15.24
CA SER A 141 5.97 0.55 15.73
C SER A 141 5.91 -0.91 15.31
N LEU A 142 7.02 -1.43 14.80
CA LEU A 142 7.19 -2.84 14.43
C LEU A 142 8.47 -3.36 15.08
N THR A 143 8.31 -4.37 15.94
CA THR A 143 9.42 -5.04 16.63
C THR A 143 9.34 -6.54 16.38
N GLY A 144 10.46 -7.18 16.05
CA GLY A 144 10.50 -8.62 15.86
C GLY A 144 11.75 -9.09 15.13
N SER A 145 11.70 -10.28 14.57
CA SER A 145 12.74 -10.81 13.69
C SER A 145 12.15 -11.56 12.50
N ILE A 146 12.83 -11.47 11.37
CA ILE A 146 12.47 -12.15 10.13
C ILE A 146 13.72 -12.79 9.53
N THR A 147 13.62 -14.07 9.19
CA THR A 147 14.68 -14.80 8.49
C THR A 147 14.47 -14.66 6.99
N VAL A 148 15.53 -14.30 6.28
CA VAL A 148 15.53 -14.03 4.84
C VAL A 148 16.60 -14.87 4.17
N THR A 149 16.48 -15.02 2.85
CA THR A 149 17.53 -15.64 2.04
C THR A 149 18.35 -14.61 1.29
N VAL A 150 19.61 -14.92 1.07
CA VAL A 150 20.46 -14.19 0.14
C VAL A 150 20.01 -14.50 -1.29
N ALA A 151 19.45 -13.49 -1.95
CA ALA A 151 18.97 -13.61 -3.33
C ALA A 151 20.11 -13.48 -4.34
N ASP A 152 21.06 -12.58 -4.08
CA ASP A 152 22.22 -12.36 -4.95
C ASP A 152 23.39 -11.73 -4.18
N VAL A 153 24.60 -11.86 -4.72
CA VAL A 153 25.82 -11.22 -4.20
C VAL A 153 26.42 -10.38 -5.31
N LEU A 154 26.43 -9.07 -5.12
CA LEU A 154 26.95 -8.11 -6.08
C LEU A 154 28.49 -8.20 -6.17
N PRO A 155 29.10 -7.80 -7.30
CA PRO A 155 30.55 -7.88 -7.50
C PRO A 155 31.39 -7.11 -6.50
N ASN A 156 30.80 -6.11 -5.83
CA ASN A 156 31.42 -5.30 -4.78
C ASN A 156 31.28 -5.92 -3.36
N GLY A 157 30.72 -7.11 -3.22
CA GLY A 157 30.52 -7.78 -1.94
C GLY A 157 29.26 -7.35 -1.17
N ILE A 158 28.38 -6.56 -1.78
CA ILE A 158 27.06 -6.25 -1.22
C ILE A 158 26.12 -7.42 -1.49
N ILE A 159 25.34 -7.77 -0.48
CA ILE A 159 24.46 -8.94 -0.46
C ILE A 159 23.02 -8.45 -0.59
N VAL A 160 22.30 -8.92 -1.61
CA VAL A 160 20.88 -8.64 -1.79
C VAL A 160 20.09 -9.69 -1.02
N VAL A 161 19.26 -9.25 -0.09
CA VAL A 161 18.47 -10.14 0.78
C VAL A 161 16.98 -9.94 0.54
N ARG A 162 16.23 -11.04 0.50
CA ARG A 162 14.78 -11.04 0.30
C ARG A 162 14.15 -12.18 1.06
N GLY A 163 12.99 -11.91 1.65
CA GLY A 163 12.19 -12.95 2.28
C GLY A 163 10.85 -12.42 2.77
N GLU A 164 9.93 -13.36 2.97
CA GLU A 164 8.63 -13.13 3.56
C GLU A 164 8.32 -14.17 4.63
N LYS A 165 7.53 -13.77 5.62
CA LYS A 165 7.04 -14.58 6.71
C LYS A 165 5.54 -14.39 6.81
N TRP A 166 4.81 -15.50 6.64
CA TRP A 166 3.38 -15.59 6.85
C TRP A 166 3.08 -16.14 8.23
N LEU A 167 2.19 -15.50 8.96
CA LEU A 167 1.69 -15.97 10.26
C LEU A 167 0.17 -16.00 10.19
N THR A 168 -0.42 -17.18 10.33
CA THR A 168 -1.87 -17.31 10.49
C THR A 168 -2.18 -17.23 11.98
N LEU A 169 -2.88 -16.18 12.39
CA LEU A 169 -3.38 -15.97 13.74
C LEU A 169 -4.91 -16.13 13.75
N ASN A 170 -5.50 -16.17 14.94
CA ASN A 170 -6.95 -16.42 15.12
C ASN A 170 -7.86 -15.48 14.30
N THR A 171 -7.40 -14.27 13.97
CA THR A 171 -8.19 -13.22 13.30
C THR A 171 -7.83 -13.05 11.81
N GLY A 172 -6.90 -13.84 11.27
CA GLY A 172 -6.51 -13.78 9.85
C GLY A 172 -5.03 -14.05 9.61
N ASP A 173 -4.61 -13.88 8.35
CA ASP A 173 -3.23 -14.02 7.93
C ASP A 173 -2.48 -12.69 8.03
N GLU A 174 -1.33 -12.71 8.70
CA GLU A 174 -0.36 -11.64 8.79
C GLU A 174 0.85 -11.93 7.91
N LEU A 175 1.30 -10.92 7.17
CA LEU A 175 2.45 -10.93 6.29
C LEU A 175 3.48 -9.92 6.77
N VAL A 176 4.70 -10.39 7.01
CA VAL A 176 5.89 -9.57 7.15
C VAL A 176 6.84 -9.91 6.02
N ARG A 177 7.19 -8.93 5.18
CA ARG A 177 8.20 -9.12 4.12
C ARG A 177 9.21 -8.01 4.14
N ILE A 178 10.43 -8.37 3.74
CA ILE A 178 11.56 -7.46 3.70
C ILE A 178 12.39 -7.73 2.45
N ALA A 179 12.83 -6.65 1.81
CA ALA A 179 13.85 -6.70 0.78
C ALA A 179 14.86 -5.57 1.04
N GLY A 180 16.12 -5.81 0.73
CA GLY A 180 17.15 -4.78 0.86
C GLY A 180 18.53 -5.31 0.53
N MET A 181 19.53 -4.49 0.84
CA MET A 181 20.95 -4.78 0.63
C MET A 181 21.71 -4.69 1.94
N VAL A 182 22.62 -5.63 2.16
CA VAL A 182 23.41 -5.75 3.39
C VAL A 182 24.88 -5.90 3.01
N ARG A 183 25.78 -5.33 3.81
CA ARG A 183 27.22 -5.57 3.66
C ARG A 183 27.62 -6.80 4.47
N ALA A 184 28.57 -7.59 3.97
CA ALA A 184 29.08 -8.76 4.70
C ALA A 184 29.65 -8.41 6.10
N ASP A 185 30.16 -7.19 6.27
CA ASP A 185 30.70 -6.69 7.54
C ASP A 185 29.62 -6.39 8.59
N ASP A 186 28.40 -6.07 8.16
CA ASP A 186 27.27 -5.78 9.04
C ASP A 186 26.59 -7.06 9.58
N ILE A 187 26.98 -8.22 9.06
CA ILE A 187 26.50 -9.54 9.49
C ILE A 187 27.32 -9.97 10.71
N ALA A 188 26.60 -10.17 11.82
CA ALA A 188 27.17 -10.71 13.04
C ALA A 188 27.53 -12.20 12.88
N THR A 189 28.33 -12.72 13.81
CA THR A 189 28.81 -14.12 13.77
C THR A 189 27.68 -15.15 13.92
N ASP A 190 26.52 -14.73 14.43
CA ASP A 190 25.29 -15.51 14.55
C ASP A 190 24.36 -15.35 13.32
N ASN A 191 24.84 -14.75 12.23
CA ASN A 191 24.07 -14.45 11.01
C ASN A 191 22.89 -13.51 11.24
N THR A 192 23.01 -12.60 12.21
CA THR A 192 22.01 -11.56 12.46
C THR A 192 22.42 -10.19 11.93
N VAL A 193 21.43 -9.39 11.53
CA VAL A 193 21.61 -8.02 11.03
C VAL A 193 20.49 -7.14 11.58
N SER A 194 20.82 -5.95 12.07
CA SER A 194 19.83 -4.94 12.46
C SER A 194 19.16 -4.34 11.23
N SER A 195 17.83 -4.15 11.25
CA SER A 195 17.08 -3.52 10.16
C SER A 195 17.61 -2.12 9.80
N THR A 196 18.16 -1.39 10.78
CA THR A 196 18.81 -0.09 10.59
C THR A 196 20.10 -0.13 9.76
N ARG A 197 20.71 -1.30 9.59
CA ARG A 197 21.93 -1.52 8.78
C ARG A 197 21.62 -2.08 7.40
N VAL A 198 20.34 -2.17 7.02
CA VAL A 198 19.90 -2.64 5.70
C VAL A 198 19.71 -1.42 4.79
N ALA A 199 20.43 -1.38 3.68
CA ALA A 199 20.28 -0.34 2.66
C ALA A 199 19.07 -0.64 1.73
N ASP A 200 18.36 0.41 1.30
CA ASP A 200 17.08 0.32 0.56
C ASP A 200 16.10 -0.69 1.17
N ALA A 201 15.97 -0.65 2.51
CA ALA A 201 15.11 -1.56 3.25
C ALA A 201 13.64 -1.29 2.92
N ARG A 202 13.00 -2.23 2.24
CA ARG A 202 11.57 -2.23 1.93
C ARG A 202 10.87 -3.22 2.84
N ILE A 203 10.34 -2.70 3.94
CA ILE A 203 9.63 -3.49 4.96
C ILE A 203 8.13 -3.28 4.76
N THR A 204 7.40 -4.37 4.52
CA THR A 204 5.94 -4.34 4.43
C THR A 204 5.36 -5.21 5.53
N TYR A 205 4.47 -4.63 6.33
CA TYR A 205 3.59 -5.33 7.25
C TYR A 205 2.15 -5.21 6.75
N SER A 206 1.47 -6.33 6.55
CA SER A 206 0.07 -6.35 6.13
C SER A 206 -0.65 -7.49 6.82
N GLY A 207 -1.80 -7.21 7.42
CA GLY A 207 -2.70 -8.22 7.99
C GLY A 207 -4.03 -8.22 7.25
N THR A 208 -4.63 -9.39 7.12
CA THR A 208 -6.01 -9.58 6.67
C THR A 208 -6.93 -9.81 7.88
N GLY A 209 -8.18 -9.35 7.82
CA GLY A 209 -9.18 -9.61 8.87
C GLY A 209 -9.95 -8.38 9.36
N ALA A 210 -10.92 -8.60 10.25
CA ALA A 210 -11.90 -7.60 10.68
C ALA A 210 -11.28 -6.33 11.30
N PHE A 211 -10.10 -6.44 11.93
CA PHE A 211 -9.40 -5.30 12.52
C PHE A 211 -8.75 -4.39 11.46
N ALA A 212 -8.20 -4.99 10.39
CA ALA A 212 -7.68 -4.24 9.26
C ALA A 212 -8.81 -3.54 8.48
N ASP A 213 -9.95 -4.20 8.33
CA ASP A 213 -11.13 -3.66 7.64
C ASP A 213 -11.79 -2.52 8.42
N ALA A 214 -11.88 -2.61 9.75
CA ALA A 214 -12.42 -1.55 10.60
C ALA A 214 -11.56 -0.28 10.59
N SER A 215 -10.26 -0.42 10.32
CA SER A 215 -9.32 0.71 10.24
C SER A 215 -9.36 1.43 8.89
N GLN A 216 -10.00 0.85 7.87
CA GLN A 216 -10.15 1.48 6.58
C GLN A 216 -11.41 2.35 6.54
N PRO A 217 -11.34 3.58 5.99
CA PRO A 217 -12.54 4.38 5.77
C PRO A 217 -13.54 3.60 4.92
N GLY A 218 -14.80 3.65 5.31
CA GLY A 218 -15.88 2.99 4.59
C GLY A 218 -15.93 3.43 3.13
N TRP A 219 -16.55 2.61 2.27
CA TRP A 219 -16.66 2.91 0.84
C TRP A 219 -17.34 4.27 0.58
N PHE A 220 -18.30 4.66 1.44
CA PHE A 220 -19.00 5.94 1.38
C PHE A 220 -18.04 7.11 1.65
N ASP A 221 -17.27 7.05 2.73
CA ASP A 221 -16.29 8.07 3.07
C ASP A 221 -15.20 8.15 1.98
N ARG A 222 -14.71 7.01 1.50
CA ARG A 222 -13.73 6.95 0.38
C ARG A 222 -14.22 7.62 -0.90
N PHE A 223 -15.52 7.58 -1.18
CA PHE A 223 -16.10 8.22 -2.35
C PHE A 223 -16.01 9.76 -2.25
N PHE A 224 -16.42 10.34 -1.11
CA PHE A 224 -16.37 11.79 -0.88
C PHE A 224 -14.96 12.32 -0.62
N LEU A 225 -14.04 11.47 -0.15
CA LEU A 225 -12.61 11.77 -0.01
C LEU A 225 -11.81 11.52 -1.31
N SER A 226 -12.43 10.98 -2.36
CA SER A 226 -11.72 10.66 -3.61
C SER A 226 -11.41 11.93 -4.40
N PRO A 227 -10.23 12.02 -5.06
CA PRO A 227 -9.86 13.16 -5.91
C PRO A 227 -10.80 13.40 -7.11
N LYS A 228 -11.72 12.46 -7.37
CA LYS A 228 -12.66 12.48 -8.50
C LYS A 228 -14.02 13.09 -8.13
N PHE A 229 -14.24 13.51 -6.89
CA PHE A 229 -15.46 14.18 -6.45
C PHE A 229 -15.18 15.69 -6.23
N PRO A 230 -15.52 16.58 -7.19
CA PRO A 230 -15.12 17.98 -7.13
C PRO A 230 -16.21 18.89 -6.55
N PHE A 231 -16.66 18.74 -5.30
CA PHE A 231 -17.60 19.73 -4.70
C PHE A 231 -17.42 19.89 -3.20
#